data_AF-A0A498G3F1-F1
#
_entry.id   AF-A0A498G3F1-F1
#
_cell.length_a   1.000
_cell.length_b   1.000
_cell.length_c   1.000
_cell.angle_alpha   90.00
_cell.angle_beta   90.00
_cell.angle_gamma   90.00
#
_symmetry.space_group_name_H-M   'P 1'
#
loop_
_entity.id
_entity.type
_entity.pdbx_description
1 polymer ?
#
loop_
_entity_poly.entity_id
_entity_poly.type
_entity_poly.pdbx_seq_one_letter_code
_entity_poly.pdbx_strand_id
1 'polypeptide(L)' 'MITMDRARLTPVDVVFFGVVIFILGHLAGPVYQILGEHSTDLGTAETYLFSMIFPAMILTVLSMIYLTAVSGGAS' A
#
# COMPACT_ATOMS: atom_id res chain seq x y z
N MET A 1 12.68 12.37 32.99
CA MET A 1 11.61 12.74 32.04
C MET A 1 12.13 12.43 30.64
N ILE A 2 11.87 11.24 30.13
CA ILE A 2 12.28 10.86 28.77
C ILE A 2 11.22 11.45 27.85
N THR A 3 11.50 12.61 27.27
CA THR A 3 10.71 13.12 26.15
C THR A 3 10.94 12.15 24.99
N MET A 4 10.00 11.22 24.79
CA MET A 4 9.89 10.53 23.50
C MET A 4 9.60 11.61 22.47
N ASP A 5 10.63 12.00 21.72
CA ASP A 5 10.45 12.77 20.50
C ASP A 5 9.67 11.85 19.56
N ARG A 6 8.35 12.02 19.52
CA ARG A 6 7.49 11.24 18.62
C ARG A 6 8.07 11.43 17.22
N ALA A 7 8.56 10.41 16.51
CA ALA A 7 8.81 10.60 15.09
C ALA A 7 7.57 11.16 14.43
N ARG A 8 7.79 12.32 13.83
CA ARG A 8 6.81 13.07 13.10
C ARG A 8 7.06 12.73 11.64
N LEU A 9 6.00 12.35 10.94
CA LEU A 9 6.03 12.35 9.49
C LEU A 9 6.51 13.72 9.01
N THR A 10 7.59 13.72 8.23
CA THR A 10 8.05 14.93 7.56
C THR A 10 7.21 15.16 6.30
N PRO A 11 7.17 16.39 5.77
CA PRO A 11 6.51 16.65 4.49
C PRO A 11 7.06 15.78 3.35
N VAL A 12 8.36 15.43 3.40
CA VAL A 12 9.00 14.54 2.41
C VAL A 12 8.41 13.14 2.47
N ASP A 13 8.18 12.60 3.67
CA ASP A 13 7.57 11.28 3.85
C ASP A 13 6.15 11.25 3.28
N VAL A 14 5.36 12.30 3.53
CA VAL A 14 3.99 12.41 3.01
C VAL A 14 3.98 12.41 1.49
N VAL A 15 4.89 13.15 0.85
CA VAL A 15 5.04 13.16 -0.62
C VAL A 15 5.46 11.78 -1.12
N PHE A 16 6.45 11.14 -0.48
CA PHE A 16 6.92 9.82 -0.85
C PHE A 16 5.80 8.77 -0.80
N PHE A 17 5.08 8.69 0.33
CA PHE A 17 3.96 7.77 0.47
C PHE A 17 2.81 8.07 -0.49
N GLY A 18 2.53 9.36 -0.75
CA GLY A 18 1.57 9.78 -1.76
C GLY A 18 1.91 9.28 -3.16
N VAL A 19 3.19 9.39 -3.56
CA VAL A 19 3.69 8.88 -4.85
C VAL A 19 3.59 7.36 -4.92
N VAL A 20 3.94 6.64 -3.84
CA VAL A 20 3.81 5.18 -3.79
C VAL A 20 2.36 4.75 -4.00
N ILE A 21 1.40 5.35 -3.29
CA ILE A 21 -0.02 5.02 -3.44
C ILE A 21 -0.51 5.37 -4.85
N PHE A 22 -0.08 6.50 -5.40
CA PHE A 22 -0.41 6.91 -6.78
C PHE A 22 0.05 5.89 -7.82
N ILE A 23 1.30 5.43 -7.72
CA ILE A 23 1.88 4.42 -8.63
C ILE A 23 1.13 3.10 -8.49
N LEU A 24 0.88 2.63 -7.26
CA LEU A 24 0.13 1.40 -7.01
C LEU A 24 -1.27 1.47 -7.60
N GLY A 25 -1.97 2.60 -7.44
CA GLY A 25 -3.30 2.83 -8.03
C GLY A 25 -3.29 2.79 -9.56
N HIS A 26 -2.27 3.37 -10.20
CA HIS A 26 -2.14 3.35 -11.67
C HIS A 26 -1.76 1.98 -12.22
N LEU A 27 -0.93 1.21 -11.51
CA LEU A 27 -0.54 -0.14 -11.90
C LEU A 27 -1.66 -1.16 -11.72
N ALA A 28 -2.58 -0.92 -10.78
CA ALA A 28 -3.68 -1.84 -10.50
C ALA A 28 -4.56 -2.08 -11.74
N GLY A 29 -4.91 -1.03 -12.49
CA GLY A 29 -5.77 -1.13 -13.67
C GLY A 29 -5.24 -2.10 -14.74
N PRO A 30 -4.02 -1.89 -15.27
CA PRO A 30 -3.40 -2.80 -16.24
C PRO A 30 -3.25 -4.24 -15.71
N VAL A 31 -2.88 -4.40 -14.44
CA VAL A 31 -2.72 -5.75 -13.86
C VAL A 31 -4.05 -6.48 -13.75
N TYR A 32 -5.12 -5.80 -13.34
CA TYR A 32 -6.46 -6.39 -13.29
C TYR A 32 -7.02 -6.70 -14.67
N GLN A 33 -6.67 -5.91 -15.68
CA GLN A 33 -7.02 -6.22 -17.06
C GLN A 33 -6.38 -7.55 -17.51
N ILE A 34 -5.07 -7.72 -17.30
CA ILE A 34 -4.35 -8.96 -17.62
C ILE A 34 -4.94 -10.15 -16.82
N LEU A 35 -5.23 -9.96 -15.54
CA LEU A 35 -5.88 -10.98 -14.71
C LEU A 35 -7.26 -11.38 -15.23
N GLY A 36 -8.04 -10.43 -15.71
CA GLY A 36 -9.34 -10.71 -16.33
C GLY A 36 -9.20 -11.51 -17.63
N GLU A 37 -8.25 -11.12 -18.48
CA GLU A 37 -7.96 -11.77 -19.76
C GLU A 37 -7.49 -13.22 -19.60
N HIS A 38 -6.83 -13.54 -18.48
CA HIS A 38 -6.34 -14.90 -18.16
C HIS A 38 -7.15 -15.61 -17.06
N SER A 39 -8.30 -15.08 -16.68
CA SER A 39 -9.08 -15.58 -15.54
C SER A 39 -9.61 -17.01 -15.71
N THR A 40 -9.79 -17.46 -16.96
CA THR A 40 -10.17 -18.84 -17.29
C THR A 40 -9.05 -19.84 -17.03
N ASP A 41 -7.79 -19.43 -17.19
CA ASP A 41 -6.62 -20.30 -17.01
C ASP A 41 -6.21 -20.39 -15.53
N LEU A 42 -6.40 -19.30 -14.78
CA LEU A 42 -6.14 -19.21 -13.33
C LEU A 42 -7.31 -19.75 -12.48
N GLY A 43 -8.51 -19.78 -13.04
CA GLY A 43 -9.73 -20.05 -12.27
C GLY A 43 -10.22 -18.83 -11.48
N THR A 44 -11.52 -18.82 -11.22
CA THR A 44 -12.24 -17.65 -10.66
C THR A 44 -11.83 -17.31 -9.23
N ALA A 45 -11.53 -18.32 -8.40
CA ALA A 45 -11.12 -18.13 -7.02
C ALA A 45 -9.72 -17.49 -6.89
N GLU A 46 -8.78 -17.91 -7.73
CA GLU A 46 -7.42 -17.38 -7.74
C GLU A 46 -7.40 -15.95 -8.29
N THR A 47 -8.15 -15.69 -9.37
CA THR A 47 -8.34 -14.35 -9.93
C THR A 47 -8.87 -13.37 -8.87
N TYR A 48 -9.83 -13.80 -8.05
CA TYR A 48 -10.36 -13.00 -6.96
C TYR A 48 -9.30 -12.70 -5.88
N LEU A 49 -8.50 -13.69 -5.48
CA LEU A 49 -7.39 -13.47 -4.53
C LEU A 49 -6.35 -12.49 -5.08
N PHE A 50 -5.95 -12.64 -6.34
CA PHE A 50 -5.00 -11.73 -6.98
C PHE A 50 -5.56 -10.32 -7.16
N SER A 51 -6.87 -10.17 -7.35
CA SER A 51 -7.51 -8.86 -7.37
C SER A 51 -7.34 -8.08 -6.04
N MET A 52 -7.10 -8.77 -4.92
CA MET A 52 -6.91 -8.11 -3.63
C MET A 52 -5.48 -7.59 -3.37
N ILE A 53 -4.51 -7.92 -4.23
CA ILE A 53 -3.10 -7.65 -3.93
C ILE A 53 -2.79 -6.16 -3.82
N PHE A 54 -3.31 -5.33 -4.72
CA PHE A 54 -3.11 -3.87 -4.67
C PHE A 54 -3.82 -3.23 -3.46
N PRO A 55 -5.10 -3.54 -3.16
CA PRO A 55 -5.74 -3.11 -1.93
C PRO A 55 -4.94 -3.47 -0.67
N ALA A 56 -4.43 -4.70 -0.60
CA ALA A 56 -3.61 -5.15 0.52
C ALA A 56 -2.28 -4.38 0.63
N MET A 57 -1.61 -4.11 -0.49
CA MET A 57 -0.40 -3.28 -0.51
C MET A 57 -0.68 -1.84 -0.08
N ILE A 58 -1.76 -1.23 -0.57
CA ILE A 58 -2.17 0.12 -0.16
C ILE A 58 -2.45 0.17 1.34
N LEU A 59 -3.21 -0.80 1.88
CA LEU A 59 -3.48 -0.90 3.31
C LEU A 59 -2.20 -1.09 4.13
N THR A 60 -1.23 -1.83 3.60
CA THR A 60 0.09 -2.01 4.24
C THR A 60 0.84 -0.67 4.32
N VAL A 61 0.87 0.09 3.23
CA VAL A 61 1.49 1.44 3.20
C VAL A 61 0.77 2.37 4.18
N LEU A 62 -0.57 2.42 4.16
CA LEU A 62 -1.35 3.23 5.09
C LEU A 62 -1.11 2.83 6.56
N SER A 63 -0.97 1.53 6.83
CA SER A 63 -0.63 1.02 8.17
C SER A 63 0.75 1.47 8.60
N MET A 64 1.74 1.45 7.70
CA MET A 64 3.08 1.97 7.99
C MET A 64 3.08 3.47 8.28
N ILE A 65 2.33 4.26 7.52
CA ILE A 65 2.16 5.70 7.77
C ILE A 65 1.56 5.92 9.17
N TYR A 66 0.47 5.21 9.48
CA TYR A 66 -0.20 5.30 10.77
C TYR A 66 0.72 4.92 11.92
N LEU A 67 1.40 3.78 11.81
CA LEU A 67 2.35 3.32 12.81
C LEU A 67 3.48 4.34 12.98
N THR A 68 4.08 4.83 11.89
CA THR A 68 5.15 5.84 11.96
C THR A 68 4.68 7.12 12.65
N ALA A 69 3.46 7.58 12.34
CA ALA A 69 2.86 8.77 12.95
C ALA A 69 2.53 8.61 14.44
N VAL A 70 2.17 7.41 14.88
CA VAL A 70 1.69 7.13 16.25
C VAL A 70 2.79 6.59 17.17
N SER A 71 3.61 5.65 16.70
CA SER A 71 4.70 5.04 17.48
C SER A 71 5.94 5.91 17.56
N GLY A 72 6.00 6.95 16.74
CA GLY A 72 7.16 7.81 16.67
C GLY A 72 8.35 7.13 15.99
N GLY A 73 8.10 6.36 14.93
CA GLY A 73 9.10 5.78 14.04
C GLY A 73 9.84 4.62 14.69
N ALA A 74 9.90 3.49 14.00
CA ALA A 74 10.82 2.42 14.41
C ALA A 74 12.25 2.92 14.15
N SER A 75 12.86 3.50 15.19
CA SER A 75 14.30 3.73 15.29
C SER A 75 15.03 2.40 15.48
#